data_AF-A0A6L5F0X5-F1
#
_entry.id   AF-A0A6L5F0X5-F1
#
_cell.length_a   1.000
_cell.length_b   1.000
_cell.length_c   1.000
_cell.angle_alpha   90.00
_cell.angle_beta   90.00
_cell.angle_gamma   90.00
#
_symmetry.space_group_name_H-M   'P 1'
#
loop_
_entity.id
_entity.type
_entity.pdbx_description
1 polymer ?
#
loop_
_entity_poly.entity_id
_entity_poly.type
_entity_poly.pdbx_seq_one_letter_code
_entity_poly.pdbx_strand_id
1 'polypeptide(L)' 'MRAEGLYKVFGKRPENVVRQLEDGASTEDVAAQGVTPAVIDAEFEVRSGEIFVVMGLSGSG' A
#
# COMPACT_ATOMS: atom_id res chain seq x y z
N MET A 1 -1.70 19.06 1.15
CA MET A 1 -2.27 17.82 0.56
C MET A 1 -2.15 16.73 1.61
N ARG A 2 -3.18 15.94 1.84
CA ARG A 2 -3.17 14.82 2.80
C ARG A 2 -3.69 13.56 2.12
N ALA A 3 -3.09 12.42 2.44
CA ALA A 3 -3.56 11.10 2.03
C ALA A 3 -3.47 10.15 3.23
N GLU A 4 -4.50 9.32 3.40
CA GLU A 4 -4.69 8.42 4.55
C GLU A 4 -5.26 7.10 4.05
N GLY A 5 -4.86 5.97 4.67
CA GLY A 5 -5.40 4.65 4.35
C GLY A 5 -5.23 4.25 2.90
N LEU A 6 -4.11 4.63 2.26
CA LEU A 6 -3.89 4.29 0.85
C LEU A 6 -3.42 2.85 0.71
N TYR A 7 -4.14 2.11 -0.14
CA TYR A 7 -3.76 0.76 -0.56
C TYR A 7 -3.65 0.66 -2.08
N LYS A 8 -2.67 -0.12 -2.53
CA LYS A 8 -2.56 -0.55 -3.92
C LYS A 8 -2.23 -2.03 -3.96
N VAL A 9 -3.15 -2.82 -4.51
CA VAL A 9 -2.96 -4.26 -4.71
C VAL A 9 -3.08 -4.57 -6.20
N PHE A 10 -2.12 -5.31 -6.74
CA PHE A 10 -2.20 -5.89 -8.08
C PHE A 10 -2.56 -7.37 -7.99
N GLY A 11 -3.36 -7.86 -8.94
CA GLY A 11 -3.82 -9.25 -8.97
C GLY A 11 -5.34 -9.38 -8.91
N LYS A 12 -5.83 -10.59 -8.62
CA LYS A 12 -7.27 -10.87 -8.60
C LYS A 12 -7.88 -10.46 -7.26
N ARG A 13 -9.09 -9.89 -7.30
CA ARG A 13 -9.90 -9.53 -6.13
C ARG A 13 -9.15 -8.62 -5.13
N PRO A 14 -8.57 -7.49 -5.58
CA PRO A 14 -7.77 -6.62 -4.74
C PRO A 14 -8.54 -6.09 -3.52
N GLU A 15 -9.85 -5.89 -3.62
CA GLU A 15 -10.69 -5.39 -2.52
C GLU A 15 -10.75 -6.39 -1.35
N ASN A 16 -10.76 -7.68 -1.64
CA ASN A 16 -10.73 -8.72 -0.60
C ASN A 16 -9.36 -8.82 0.07
N VAL A 17 -8.29 -8.49 -0.65
CA VAL A 17 -6.94 -8.46 -0.10
C VAL A 17 -6.78 -7.26 0.83
N VAL A 18 -7.28 -6.09 0.43
CA VAL A 18 -7.30 -4.89 1.29
C VAL A 18 -8.00 -5.18 2.61
N ARG A 19 -9.20 -5.79 2.58
CA ARG A 19 -9.92 -6.17 3.81
C ARG A 19 -9.12 -7.11 4.70
N GLN A 20 -8.47 -8.12 4.12
CA GLN A 20 -7.62 -9.03 4.90
C GLN A 20 -6.46 -8.29 5.58
N LEU A 21 -5.82 -7.36 4.87
CA LEU A 21 -4.75 -6.53 5.42
C LEU A 21 -5.27 -5.61 6.54
N GLU A 22 -6.44 -4.99 6.36
CA GLU A 22 -7.11 -4.20 7.40
C GLU A 22 -7.48 -5.05 8.63
N ASP A 23 -7.85 -6.31 8.42
CA ASP A 23 -8.14 -7.30 9.47
C ASP A 23 -6.86 -7.87 10.13
N GLY A 24 -5.67 -7.43 9.70
CA GLY A 24 -4.38 -7.78 10.30
C GLY A 24 -3.66 -8.97 9.67
N ALA A 25 -4.06 -9.41 8.48
CA ALA A 25 -3.29 -10.40 7.72
C ALA A 25 -1.91 -9.84 7.34
N SER A 26 -0.90 -10.73 7.30
CA SER A 26 0.44 -10.32 6.87
C SER A 26 0.52 -10.14 5.35
N THR A 27 1.45 -9.30 4.91
CA THR A 27 1.79 -9.11 3.50
C THR A 27 2.17 -10.44 2.84
N GLU A 28 2.89 -11.29 3.56
CA GLU A 28 3.32 -12.61 3.10
C GLU A 28 2.13 -13.55 2.86
N ASP A 29 1.15 -13.57 3.77
CA ASP A 29 -0.05 -14.40 3.66
C ASP A 29 -0.89 -14.04 2.44
N VAL A 30 -1.04 -12.74 2.18
CA VAL A 30 -1.78 -12.28 1.00
C VAL A 30 -0.96 -12.50 -0.27
N ALA A 31 0.36 -12.26 -0.24
CA ALA A 31 1.24 -12.47 -1.40
C ALA A 31 1.24 -13.93 -1.87
N ALA A 32 1.14 -14.89 -0.95
CA ALA A 32 1.01 -16.32 -1.26
C ALA A 32 -0.24 -16.65 -2.12
N GLN A 33 -1.23 -15.75 -2.16
CA GLN A 33 -2.43 -15.88 -3.00
C GLN A 33 -2.20 -15.45 -4.47
N GLY A 34 -0.96 -15.08 -4.83
CA GLY A 34 -0.60 -14.64 -6.18
C GLY A 34 -1.00 -13.19 -6.47
N VAL A 35 -1.10 -12.37 -5.44
CA VAL A 35 -1.34 -10.92 -5.52
C VAL A 35 -0.09 -10.17 -5.07
N THR A 36 0.03 -8.90 -5.45
CA THR A 36 1.13 -8.02 -5.04
C THR A 36 0.54 -6.84 -4.28
N PRO A 37 0.63 -6.82 -2.94
CA PRO A 37 0.29 -5.65 -2.14
C PRO A 37 1.43 -4.63 -2.22
N ALA A 38 1.29 -3.67 -3.13
CA ALA A 38 2.33 -2.73 -3.55
C ALA A 38 2.41 -1.53 -2.59
N VAL A 39 1.25 -1.02 -2.16
CA VAL A 39 1.14 0.01 -1.12
C VAL A 39 0.17 -0.48 -0.07
N ILE A 40 0.58 -0.41 1.20
CA ILE A 40 -0.17 -0.90 2.36
C ILE A 40 -0.25 0.22 3.37
N ASP A 41 -1.48 0.63 3.70
CA ASP A 41 -1.79 1.62 4.73
C ASP A 41 -0.90 2.87 4.73
N ALA A 42 -0.65 3.43 3.55
CA ALA A 42 0.22 4.60 3.46
C ALA A 42 -0.53 5.87 3.88
N GLU A 43 0.04 6.60 4.85
CA GLU A 43 -0.39 7.92 5.30
C GLU A 43 0.73 8.95 5.14
N PHE A 44 0.42 10.11 4.57
CA PHE A 44 1.34 11.25 4.52
C PHE A 44 0.62 12.59 4.32
N GLU A 45 1.29 13.66 4.75
CA GLU A 45 0.87 15.05 4.55
C GLU A 45 2.01 15.83 3.89
N VAL A 46 1.67 16.67 2.90
CA VAL A 46 2.60 17.61 2.24
C VAL A 46 2.03 19.01 2.33
N ARG A 47 2.77 19.92 2.96
CA ARG A 47 2.37 21.32 3.17
C ARG A 47 2.76 22.19 1.98
N SER A 48 2.18 23.38 1.91
CA SER A 48 2.50 24.34 0.86
C SER A 48 3.97 24.76 0.93
N GLY A 49 4.68 24.63 -0.19
CA GLY A 49 6.12 24.95 -0.27
C GLY A 49 7.06 23.80 0.12
N GLU A 50 6.55 22.65 0.56
CA GLU A 50 7.37 21.47 0.83
C GLU A 50 7.70 20.71 -0.45
N ILE A 51 8.94 20.22 -0.53
CA ILE A 51 9.35 19.23 -1.53
C ILE A 51 9.23 17.86 -0.88
N PHE A 52 8.38 17.00 -1.44
CA PHE A 52 8.19 15.63 -1.00
C PHE A 52 8.84 14.67 -1.99
N VAL A 53 9.77 13.85 -1.52
CA VAL A 53 10.51 12.88 -2.35
C VAL A 53 10.22 11.47 -1.86
N VAL A 54 9.75 10.62 -2.77
CA VAL A 54 9.59 9.18 -2.52
C VAL A 54 10.82 8.46 -3.06
N MET A 55 11.47 7.66 -2.22
CA MET A 55 12.63 6.84 -2.60
C MET A 55 12.35 5.39 -2.25
N GLY A 56 12.94 4.47 -3.00
CA GLY A 56 12.79 3.05 -2.75
C GLY A 56 13.69 2.21 -3.65
N LEU A 57 13.95 0.97 -3.19
CA LEU A 57 14.63 -0.03 -4.00
C LEU A 57 13.68 -0.56 -5.09
N SER A 58 14.22 -1.23 -6.11
CA SER A 58 13.39 -1.87 -7.14
C SER A 58 12.36 -2.81 -6.49
N GLY A 59 11.08 -2.59 -6.78
CA GLY A 59 9.97 -3.38 -6.22
C GLY A 59 9.50 -3.00 -4.81
N SER A 60 9.91 -1.83 -4.29
CA SER A 60 9.48 -1.34 -2.96
C SER A 60 8.09 -0.71 -2.90
N GLY A 61 7.38 -0.66 -4.03
CA GLY A 61 6.05 -0.07 -4.14
C GLY A 61 5.21 -0.71 -5.22
#